data_AF-A0A7C7QCC2-F1
#
_entry.id   AF-A0A7C7QCC2-F1
#
_cell.length_a   1.000
_cell.length_b   1.000
_cell.length_c   1.000
_cell.angle_alpha   90.00
_cell.angle_beta   90.00
_cell.angle_gamma   90.00
#
_symmetry.space_group_name_H-M   'P 1'
#
loop_
_entity.id
_entity.type
_entity.pdbx_description
1 polymer ?
#
loop_
_entity_poly.entity_id
_entity_poly.type
_entity_poly.pdbx_seq_one_letter_code
_entity_poly.pdbx_strand_id
1 'polypeptide(L)'
;MDFQVLKDLSKVLREGGWKATVTVWCGSEIVKVEPGKSERLYGVAVDVGTTTMVGYLFNLTTGKLVAYHSLMNPQVPFGEDVMSRITYVINNSEGLEKLHQRVIAGINFIVESLARQANIALTDIYEVVLVGNTCMHHLLLKLNPEYLGYSPYPPVLHHSVDVKARELKVRILPSGNLHVLPIEAGFVGADNVGVLIASEPWKSREIQLVIDIGTNGEIVLGNRRRILSASCATGPAFEGAHIKYGMRAAPGAIEKVKIDAESLDVEYETIGGEKPRGICGSGIIQVIAEMFKAGIILHSGVFNKQLRIPRLRKTSEGYEFVLAWKDEAV
;
A
#
# COMPACT_ATOMS: atom_id res chain seq x y z
N MET A 1 -6.73 -17.18 -28.35
CA MET A 1 -6.94 -18.22 -27.33
C MET A 1 -5.58 -18.61 -26.81
N ASP A 2 -5.40 -18.58 -25.49
CA ASP A 2 -4.11 -18.88 -24.87
C ASP A 2 -3.74 -20.36 -25.05
N PHE A 3 -2.45 -20.64 -25.22
CA PHE A 3 -1.94 -21.99 -25.45
C PHE A 3 -2.26 -22.98 -24.32
N GLN A 4 -2.36 -22.54 -23.07
CA GLN A 4 -2.71 -23.44 -21.95
C GLN A 4 -4.13 -23.97 -22.10
N VAL A 5 -5.06 -23.17 -22.64
CA VAL A 5 -6.46 -23.57 -22.85
C VAL A 5 -6.55 -24.70 -23.89
N LEU A 6 -5.73 -24.64 -24.94
CA LEU A 6 -5.73 -25.63 -26.02
C LEU A 6 -5.42 -27.04 -25.52
N LYS A 7 -4.63 -27.17 -24.45
CA LYS A 7 -4.21 -28.47 -23.90
C LYS A 7 -5.38 -29.27 -23.35
N ASP A 8 -6.37 -28.60 -22.76
CA ASP A 8 -7.50 -29.25 -22.09
C ASP A 8 -8.82 -29.15 -22.88
N LEU A 9 -8.84 -28.36 -23.96
CA LEU A 9 -10.05 -28.03 -24.71
C LEU A 9 -10.86 -29.25 -25.15
N SER A 10 -10.19 -30.26 -25.71
CA SER A 10 -10.86 -31.45 -26.26
C SER A 10 -11.57 -32.28 -25.18
N LYS A 11 -11.02 -32.30 -23.95
CA LYS A 11 -11.57 -32.98 -22.79
C LYS A 11 -12.76 -32.21 -22.24
N VAL A 12 -12.59 -30.91 -22.03
CA VAL A 12 -13.63 -30.02 -21.49
C VAL A 12 -14.90 -30.03 -22.35
N LEU A 13 -14.77 -29.96 -23.68
CA LEU A 13 -15.93 -29.97 -24.58
C LEU A 13 -16.72 -31.28 -24.51
N ARG A 14 -16.05 -32.42 -24.31
CA ARG A 14 -16.70 -33.74 -24.18
C ARG A 14 -17.39 -33.88 -22.82
N GLU A 15 -16.72 -33.48 -21.74
CA GLU A 15 -17.29 -33.49 -20.39
C GLU A 15 -18.56 -32.63 -20.29
N GLY A 16 -18.59 -31.51 -21.00
CA GLY A 16 -19.77 -30.63 -21.08
C GLY A 16 -20.85 -31.06 -22.09
N GLY A 17 -20.69 -32.17 -22.80
CA GLY A 17 -21.63 -32.57 -23.86
C GLY A 17 -21.79 -31.51 -24.95
N TRP A 18 -20.67 -30.91 -25.39
CA TRP A 18 -20.60 -29.80 -26.34
C TRP A 18 -21.22 -28.49 -25.85
N LYS A 19 -21.52 -28.37 -24.56
CA LYS A 19 -21.85 -27.10 -23.90
C LYS A 19 -20.67 -26.67 -23.05
N ALA A 20 -20.24 -25.41 -23.20
CA ALA A 20 -19.11 -24.88 -22.47
C ALA A 20 -19.30 -23.39 -22.15
N THR A 21 -18.62 -22.95 -21.09
CA THR A 21 -18.42 -21.54 -20.75
C THR A 21 -17.03 -21.13 -21.17
N VAL A 22 -16.92 -19.98 -21.84
CA VAL A 22 -15.65 -19.45 -22.33
C VAL A 22 -15.40 -18.12 -21.62
N THR A 23 -14.26 -18.01 -20.93
CA THR A 23 -13.82 -16.73 -20.37
C THR A 23 -12.91 -16.03 -21.35
N VAL A 24 -13.29 -14.82 -21.75
CA VAL A 24 -12.57 -14.00 -22.73
C VAL A 24 -11.99 -12.78 -22.02
N TRP A 25 -10.66 -12.69 -21.96
CA TRP A 25 -9.95 -11.54 -21.44
C TRP A 25 -10.03 -10.38 -22.44
N CYS A 26 -10.52 -9.22 -21.97
CA CYS A 26 -10.64 -7.96 -22.73
C CYS A 26 -11.22 -8.11 -24.15
N GLY A 27 -12.13 -9.07 -24.37
CA GLY A 27 -12.72 -9.35 -25.67
C GLY A 27 -11.75 -9.88 -26.75
N SER A 28 -10.49 -10.13 -26.41
CA SER A 28 -9.43 -10.42 -27.39
C SER A 28 -8.90 -11.84 -27.29
N GLU A 29 -8.85 -12.43 -26.08
CA GLU A 29 -8.24 -13.75 -25.89
C GLU A 29 -9.06 -14.66 -24.97
N ILE A 30 -9.34 -15.88 -25.44
CA ILE A 30 -9.88 -16.94 -24.60
C ILE A 30 -8.80 -17.41 -23.61
N VAL A 31 -9.06 -17.24 -22.31
CA VAL A 31 -8.13 -17.61 -21.22
C VAL A 31 -8.59 -18.83 -20.43
N LYS A 32 -9.87 -19.22 -20.50
CA LYS A 32 -10.35 -20.47 -19.89
C LYS A 32 -11.57 -20.99 -20.64
N VAL A 33 -11.69 -22.31 -20.70
CA VAL A 33 -12.90 -23.01 -21.16
C VAL A 33 -13.30 -24.00 -20.08
N GLU A 34 -14.57 -23.99 -19.70
CA GLU A 34 -15.13 -24.83 -18.63
C GLU A 34 -16.34 -25.61 -19.17
N PRO A 35 -16.58 -26.86 -18.69
CA PRO A 35 -17.71 -27.65 -19.15
C PRO A 35 -19.03 -27.09 -18.59
N GLY A 36 -20.08 -27.03 -19.42
CA GLY A 36 -21.38 -26.52 -19.03
C GLY A 36 -21.38 -25.02 -18.71
N LYS A 37 -22.29 -24.60 -17.81
CA LYS A 37 -22.40 -23.20 -17.33
C LYS A 37 -21.55 -23.02 -16.08
N SER A 38 -20.65 -22.04 -16.10
CA SER A 38 -19.86 -21.61 -14.94
C SER A 38 -20.08 -20.12 -14.67
N GLU A 39 -20.21 -19.75 -13.40
CA GLU A 39 -20.39 -18.36 -12.95
C GLU A 39 -19.25 -17.90 -12.02
N ARG A 40 -18.19 -18.72 -11.90
CA ARG A 40 -17.04 -18.44 -11.04
C ARG A 40 -16.06 -17.53 -11.78
N LEU A 41 -16.16 -16.24 -11.51
CA LEU A 41 -15.35 -15.21 -12.15
C LEU A 41 -14.87 -14.21 -11.09
N TYR A 42 -13.60 -14.33 -10.69
CA TYR A 42 -12.99 -13.47 -9.67
C TYR A 42 -11.75 -12.75 -10.21
N GLY A 43 -11.47 -11.60 -9.61
CA GLY A 43 -10.26 -10.82 -9.84
C GLY A 43 -9.78 -10.20 -8.53
N VAL A 44 -8.50 -9.82 -8.49
CA VAL A 44 -7.88 -9.22 -7.30
C VAL A 44 -7.31 -7.87 -7.65
N ALA A 45 -7.56 -6.85 -6.82
CA ALA A 45 -6.79 -5.62 -6.84
C ALA A 45 -5.74 -5.67 -5.72
N VAL A 46 -4.47 -5.37 -6.03
CA VAL A 46 -3.38 -5.37 -5.05
C VAL A 46 -2.67 -4.02 -5.08
N ASP A 47 -2.65 -3.37 -3.93
CA ASP A 47 -1.81 -2.22 -3.65
C ASP A 47 -0.47 -2.71 -3.06
N VAL A 48 0.61 -2.46 -3.79
CA VAL A 48 1.98 -2.82 -3.44
C VAL A 48 2.68 -1.60 -2.84
N GLY A 49 2.34 -1.29 -1.59
CA GLY A 49 3.00 -0.24 -0.83
C GLY A 49 4.41 -0.65 -0.38
N THR A 50 5.24 0.35 -0.06
CA THR A 50 6.61 0.13 0.43
C THR A 50 6.60 -0.65 1.74
N THR A 51 5.73 -0.28 2.67
CA THR A 51 5.65 -0.88 4.02
C THR A 51 4.62 -2.02 4.12
N THR A 52 3.48 -1.86 3.44
CA THR A 52 2.31 -2.75 3.55
C THR A 52 1.83 -3.08 2.14
N MET A 53 1.44 -4.33 1.92
CA MET A 53 0.75 -4.76 0.71
C MET A 53 -0.68 -5.17 1.09
N VAL A 54 -1.66 -4.74 0.30
CA VAL A 54 -3.07 -5.03 0.56
C VAL A 54 -3.74 -5.55 -0.71
N GLY A 55 -4.45 -6.67 -0.59
CA GLY A 55 -5.22 -7.26 -1.68
C GLY A 55 -6.71 -7.30 -1.38
N TYR A 56 -7.50 -7.09 -2.42
CA TYR A 56 -8.96 -7.06 -2.40
C TYR A 56 -9.49 -8.02 -3.47
N LEU A 57 -10.23 -9.04 -3.06
CA LEU A 57 -10.86 -10.01 -3.96
C LEU A 57 -12.25 -9.54 -4.36
N PHE A 58 -12.53 -9.48 -5.65
CA PHE A 58 -13.82 -9.09 -6.20
C PHE A 58 -14.45 -10.23 -7.00
N ASN A 59 -15.77 -10.37 -6.89
CA ASN A 59 -16.55 -11.14 -7.83
C ASN A 59 -16.82 -10.26 -9.07
N LEU A 60 -16.26 -10.63 -10.21
CA LEU A 60 -16.27 -9.80 -11.42
C LEU A 60 -17.65 -9.77 -12.12
N THR A 61 -18.51 -10.74 -11.85
CA THR A 61 -19.89 -10.74 -12.36
C THR A 61 -20.74 -9.68 -11.64
N THR A 62 -20.53 -9.51 -10.34
CA THR A 62 -21.37 -8.64 -9.49
C THR A 62 -20.70 -7.31 -9.10
N GLY A 63 -19.38 -7.20 -9.27
CA GLY A 63 -18.57 -6.07 -8.81
C GLY A 63 -18.39 -5.99 -7.30
N LYS A 64 -18.84 -6.99 -6.53
CA LYS A 64 -18.81 -6.94 -5.06
C LYS A 64 -17.45 -7.39 -4.52
N LEU A 65 -16.98 -6.67 -3.49
CA LEU A 65 -15.86 -7.09 -2.65
C LEU A 65 -16.27 -8.35 -1.87
N VAL A 66 -15.43 -9.39 -1.95
CA VAL A 66 -15.66 -10.70 -1.33
C VAL A 66 -14.80 -10.87 -0.08
N ALA A 67 -13.53 -10.48 -0.17
CA ALA A 67 -12.56 -10.61 0.92
C ALA A 67 -11.44 -9.59 0.72
N TYR A 68 -10.71 -9.27 1.79
CA TYR A 68 -9.47 -8.51 1.73
C TYR A 68 -8.41 -9.12 2.65
N HIS A 69 -7.15 -8.86 2.35
CA HIS A 69 -6.03 -9.33 3.15
C HIS A 69 -4.87 -8.34 3.07
N SER A 70 -4.20 -8.10 4.19
CA SER A 70 -3.04 -7.20 4.27
C SER A 70 -1.85 -7.93 4.88
N LEU A 71 -0.64 -7.66 4.38
CA LEU A 71 0.60 -8.09 5.01
C LEU A 71 1.64 -6.97 5.01
N MET A 72 2.62 -7.09 5.91
CA MET A 72 3.84 -6.29 5.80
C MET A 72 4.60 -6.70 4.53
N ASN A 73 5.09 -5.72 3.78
CA ASN A 73 5.82 -5.97 2.54
C ASN A 73 7.08 -6.83 2.84
N PRO A 74 7.22 -8.03 2.25
CA PRO A 74 8.36 -8.92 2.50
C PRO A 74 9.73 -8.35 2.08
N GLN A 75 9.76 -7.19 1.43
CA GLN A 75 10.97 -6.46 1.06
C GLN A 75 11.49 -5.55 2.19
N VAL A 76 10.73 -5.28 3.25
CA VAL A 76 11.15 -4.41 4.38
C VAL A 76 12.54 -4.78 4.94
N PRO A 77 12.91 -6.06 5.13
CA PRO A 77 14.25 -6.42 5.62
C PRO A 77 15.43 -6.01 4.71
N PHE A 78 15.16 -5.61 3.47
CA PHE A 78 16.17 -5.23 2.47
C PHE A 78 16.22 -3.71 2.26
N GLY A 79 15.33 -2.96 2.92
CA GLY A 79 15.22 -1.52 2.81
C GLY A 79 13.88 -1.05 3.35
N GLU A 80 13.93 -0.10 4.29
CA GLU A 80 12.74 0.48 4.94
C GLU A 80 11.97 1.40 3.98
N ASP A 81 12.66 2.01 3.02
CA ASP A 81 12.08 2.94 2.05
C ASP A 81 12.46 2.58 0.59
N VAL A 82 11.99 3.40 -0.35
CA VAL A 82 12.25 3.23 -1.79
C VAL A 82 13.75 3.36 -2.11
N MET A 83 14.43 4.36 -1.54
CA MET A 83 15.83 4.65 -1.87
C MET A 83 16.77 3.57 -1.36
N SER A 84 16.58 3.10 -0.13
CA SER A 84 17.35 2.00 0.46
C SER A 84 17.20 0.71 -0.35
N ARG A 85 16.02 0.43 -0.91
CA ARG A 85 15.82 -0.72 -1.82
C ARG A 85 16.52 -0.53 -3.16
N ILE A 86 16.49 0.68 -3.74
CA ILE A 86 17.26 0.99 -4.95
C ILE A 86 18.76 0.79 -4.68
N THR A 87 19.27 1.32 -3.58
CA THR A 87 20.66 1.12 -3.13
C THR A 87 20.98 -0.35 -2.91
N TYR A 88 20.05 -1.14 -2.36
CA TYR A 88 20.22 -2.58 -2.22
C TYR A 88 20.40 -3.26 -3.59
N VAL A 89 19.61 -2.89 -4.60
CA VAL A 89 19.78 -3.40 -5.97
C VAL A 89 21.13 -3.01 -6.55
N ILE A 90 21.55 -1.76 -6.38
CA ILE A 90 22.84 -1.26 -6.91
C ILE A 90 24.03 -2.00 -6.28
N ASN A 91 23.98 -2.21 -4.96
CA ASN A 91 25.10 -2.78 -4.21
C ASN A 91 25.15 -4.31 -4.23
N ASN A 92 24.10 -4.98 -4.73
CA ASN A 92 24.02 -6.44 -4.74
C ASN A 92 23.66 -6.93 -6.15
N SER A 93 24.54 -7.71 -6.76
CA SER A 93 24.34 -8.25 -8.12
C SER A 93 23.04 -9.06 -8.29
N GLU A 94 22.57 -9.73 -7.23
CA GLU A 94 21.29 -10.46 -7.20
C GLU A 94 20.15 -9.69 -6.53
N GLY A 95 20.36 -8.40 -6.22
CA GLY A 95 19.43 -7.61 -5.42
C GLY A 95 18.06 -7.47 -6.07
N LEU A 96 18.03 -7.22 -7.39
CA LEU A 96 16.79 -7.13 -8.17
C LEU A 96 16.01 -8.45 -8.15
N GLU A 97 16.69 -9.58 -8.38
CA GLU A 97 16.06 -10.91 -8.35
C GLU A 97 15.46 -11.19 -6.98
N LYS A 98 16.21 -10.94 -5.90
CA LYS A 98 15.76 -11.19 -4.53
C LYS A 98 14.54 -10.34 -4.19
N LEU A 99 14.58 -9.04 -4.46
CA LEU A 99 13.45 -8.15 -4.19
C LEU A 99 12.21 -8.51 -5.02
N HIS A 100 12.39 -8.85 -6.30
CA HIS A 100 11.31 -9.35 -7.16
C HIS A 100 10.67 -10.62 -6.58
N GLN A 101 11.48 -11.62 -6.22
CA GLN A 101 10.97 -12.85 -5.62
C GLN A 101 10.20 -12.59 -4.31
N ARG A 102 10.66 -11.64 -3.49
CA ARG A 102 9.99 -11.26 -2.23
C ARG A 102 8.62 -10.62 -2.46
N VAL A 103 8.49 -9.71 -3.42
CA VAL A 103 7.19 -9.09 -3.73
C VAL A 103 6.23 -10.09 -4.38
N ILE A 104 6.71 -10.95 -5.29
CA ILE A 104 5.90 -12.03 -5.87
C ILE A 104 5.43 -13.02 -4.80
N ALA A 105 6.30 -13.37 -3.84
CA ALA A 105 5.91 -14.20 -2.70
C ALA A 105 4.82 -13.53 -1.85
N GLY A 106 4.92 -12.22 -1.62
CA GLY A 106 3.89 -11.43 -0.94
C GLY A 106 2.55 -11.45 -1.67
N ILE A 107 2.55 -11.22 -2.98
CA ILE A 107 1.34 -11.28 -3.83
C ILE A 107 0.72 -12.67 -3.78
N ASN A 108 1.53 -13.72 -3.91
CA ASN A 108 1.04 -15.10 -3.83
C ASN A 108 0.40 -15.39 -2.48
N PHE A 109 1.00 -14.94 -1.38
CA PHE A 109 0.43 -15.09 -0.05
C PHE A 109 -0.93 -14.39 0.10
N ILE A 110 -1.06 -13.16 -0.44
CA ILE A 110 -2.33 -12.43 -0.50
C ILE A 110 -3.37 -13.26 -1.26
N VAL A 111 -3.07 -13.64 -2.50
CA VAL A 111 -4.01 -14.34 -3.38
C VAL A 111 -4.44 -15.68 -2.77
N GLU A 112 -3.51 -16.45 -2.21
CA GLU A 112 -3.80 -17.72 -1.52
C GLU A 112 -4.69 -17.51 -0.28
N SER A 113 -4.44 -16.46 0.48
CA SER A 113 -5.24 -16.12 1.66
C SER A 113 -6.66 -15.70 1.27
N LEU A 114 -6.80 -14.87 0.23
CA LEU A 114 -8.09 -14.44 -0.30
C LEU A 114 -8.90 -15.62 -0.85
N ALA A 115 -8.27 -16.49 -1.65
CA ALA A 115 -8.91 -17.68 -2.20
C ALA A 115 -9.41 -18.63 -1.10
N ARG A 116 -8.60 -18.82 -0.04
CA ARG A 116 -8.99 -19.62 1.13
C ARG A 116 -10.18 -19.01 1.87
N GLN A 117 -10.17 -17.69 2.11
CA GLN A 117 -11.26 -17.00 2.79
C GLN A 117 -12.57 -17.08 2.01
N ALA A 118 -12.50 -16.97 0.68
CA ALA A 118 -13.67 -17.05 -0.21
C ALA A 118 -14.07 -18.48 -0.59
N ASN A 119 -13.31 -19.51 -0.17
CA ASN A 119 -13.51 -20.91 -0.53
C ASN A 119 -13.59 -21.14 -2.06
N ILE A 120 -12.66 -20.53 -2.81
CA ILE A 120 -12.54 -20.66 -4.27
C ILE A 120 -11.19 -21.28 -4.66
N ALA A 121 -11.10 -21.81 -5.88
CA ALA A 121 -9.81 -22.25 -6.42
C ALA A 121 -8.99 -21.05 -6.90
N LEU A 122 -7.66 -21.14 -6.85
CA LEU A 122 -6.78 -20.12 -7.44
C LEU A 122 -7.02 -19.93 -8.94
N THR A 123 -7.44 -21.00 -9.62
CA THR A 123 -7.81 -21.00 -11.05
C THR A 123 -9.17 -20.36 -11.33
N ASP A 124 -9.90 -19.92 -10.30
CA ASP A 124 -11.11 -19.09 -10.42
C ASP A 124 -10.78 -17.58 -10.36
N ILE A 125 -9.49 -17.22 -10.18
CA ILE A 125 -8.99 -15.85 -10.25
C ILE A 125 -8.35 -15.63 -11.62
N TYR A 126 -8.90 -14.70 -12.40
CA TYR A 126 -8.56 -14.51 -13.81
C TYR A 126 -7.72 -13.26 -14.08
N GLU A 127 -7.88 -12.25 -13.22
CA GLU A 127 -7.24 -10.94 -13.37
C GLU A 127 -6.68 -10.49 -12.03
N VAL A 128 -5.47 -9.93 -12.05
CA VAL A 128 -4.89 -9.24 -10.91
C VAL A 128 -4.46 -7.84 -11.36
N VAL A 129 -5.10 -6.81 -10.80
CA VAL A 129 -4.72 -5.41 -11.04
C VAL A 129 -3.76 -4.96 -9.96
N LEU A 130 -2.63 -4.38 -10.34
CA LEU A 130 -1.52 -4.02 -9.46
C LEU A 130 -1.25 -2.52 -9.53
N VAL A 131 -1.17 -1.90 -8.36
CA VAL A 131 -0.74 -0.51 -8.17
C VAL A 131 0.40 -0.45 -7.16
N GLY A 132 1.12 0.67 -7.15
CA GLY A 132 2.22 0.93 -6.23
C GLY A 132 3.13 2.02 -6.79
N ASN A 133 3.94 2.60 -5.92
CA ASN A 133 4.88 3.63 -6.36
C ASN A 133 5.86 3.08 -7.41
N THR A 134 6.51 3.98 -8.13
CA THR A 134 7.37 3.66 -9.28
C THR A 134 8.47 2.63 -8.96
N CYS A 135 9.06 2.67 -7.76
CA CYS A 135 10.05 1.67 -7.37
C CYS A 135 9.41 0.29 -7.15
N MET A 136 8.30 0.21 -6.43
CA MET A 136 7.57 -1.05 -6.21
C MET A 136 7.11 -1.65 -7.54
N HIS A 137 6.61 -0.81 -8.45
CA HIS A 137 6.28 -1.17 -9.83
C HIS A 137 7.47 -1.81 -10.57
N HIS A 138 8.65 -1.20 -10.50
CA HIS A 138 9.85 -1.75 -11.16
C HIS A 138 10.29 -3.07 -10.54
N LEU A 139 10.34 -3.18 -9.21
CA LEU A 139 10.74 -4.42 -8.53
C LEU A 139 9.76 -5.56 -8.82
N LEU A 140 8.45 -5.27 -8.84
CA LEU A 140 7.40 -6.21 -9.20
C LEU A 140 7.58 -6.76 -10.62
N LEU A 141 7.77 -5.87 -11.60
CA LEU A 141 7.96 -6.23 -13.00
C LEU A 141 9.39 -6.71 -13.32
N LYS A 142 10.27 -6.77 -12.31
CA LYS A 142 11.68 -7.14 -12.45
C LYS A 142 12.43 -6.22 -13.43
N LEU A 143 12.07 -4.95 -13.45
CA LEU A 143 12.76 -3.88 -14.16
C LEU A 143 13.83 -3.27 -13.25
N ASN A 144 15.01 -2.95 -13.79
CA ASN A 144 16.09 -2.36 -12.98
C ASN A 144 15.69 -0.94 -12.50
N PRO A 145 15.55 -0.69 -11.18
CA PRO A 145 15.18 0.61 -10.65
C PRO A 145 16.37 1.56 -10.42
N GLU A 146 17.60 1.15 -10.73
CA GLU A 146 18.84 1.90 -10.45
C GLU A 146 18.75 3.39 -10.81
N TYR A 147 18.28 3.72 -12.02
CA TYR A 147 18.21 5.10 -12.49
C TYR A 147 17.09 5.92 -11.85
N LEU A 148 16.18 5.31 -11.09
CA LEU A 148 15.25 6.04 -10.23
C LEU A 148 15.99 6.71 -9.06
N GLY A 149 17.19 6.24 -8.71
CA GLY A 149 18.01 6.81 -7.64
C GLY A 149 18.88 7.99 -8.08
N TYR A 150 18.99 8.26 -9.38
CA TYR A 150 19.87 9.28 -9.94
C TYR A 150 19.10 10.30 -10.76
N SER A 151 19.30 11.59 -10.51
CA SER A 151 18.74 12.65 -11.34
C SER A 151 19.13 12.44 -12.82
N PRO A 152 18.17 12.52 -13.77
CA PRO A 152 16.82 13.09 -13.68
C PRO A 152 15.70 12.10 -13.28
N TYR A 153 16.03 11.01 -12.60
CA TYR A 153 15.13 9.99 -12.07
C TYR A 153 14.23 9.29 -13.12
N PRO A 154 14.77 8.88 -14.28
CA PRO A 154 13.94 8.33 -15.35
C PRO A 154 13.42 6.93 -15.00
N PRO A 155 12.11 6.66 -15.11
CA PRO A 155 11.60 5.30 -15.11
C PRO A 155 11.87 4.59 -16.44
N VAL A 156 11.80 3.26 -16.42
CA VAL A 156 11.94 2.42 -17.63
C VAL A 156 10.76 2.60 -18.59
N LEU A 157 9.56 2.79 -18.07
CA LEU A 157 8.34 2.92 -18.85
C LEU A 157 7.31 3.78 -18.11
N HIS A 158 6.35 4.34 -18.86
CA HIS A 158 5.25 5.15 -18.30
C HIS A 158 3.86 4.53 -18.52
N HIS A 159 3.70 3.61 -19.49
CA HIS A 159 2.41 3.04 -19.84
C HIS A 159 2.07 1.81 -18.99
N SER A 160 0.80 1.40 -18.99
CA SER A 160 0.38 0.16 -18.31
C SER A 160 1.01 -1.07 -18.96
N VAL A 161 1.20 -2.13 -18.18
CA VAL A 161 1.75 -3.39 -18.66
C VAL A 161 0.80 -4.53 -18.33
N ASP A 162 0.46 -5.33 -19.35
CA ASP A 162 -0.25 -6.59 -19.20
C ASP A 162 0.73 -7.75 -19.30
N VAL A 163 0.77 -8.60 -18.27
CA VAL A 163 1.66 -9.76 -18.21
C VAL A 163 0.87 -11.00 -17.82
N LYS A 164 1.09 -12.12 -18.51
CA LYS A 164 0.47 -13.38 -18.12
C LYS A 164 0.97 -13.81 -16.75
N ALA A 165 0.06 -14.31 -15.91
CA ALA A 165 0.35 -14.69 -14.53
C ALA A 165 1.54 -15.67 -14.39
N ARG A 166 1.66 -16.59 -15.35
CA ARG A 166 2.75 -17.56 -15.42
C ARG A 166 4.15 -16.93 -15.59
N GLU A 167 4.26 -15.77 -16.24
CA GLU A 167 5.56 -15.13 -16.52
C GLU A 167 6.17 -14.54 -15.24
N LEU A 168 5.33 -13.97 -14.38
CA LEU A 168 5.73 -13.44 -13.07
C LEU A 168 5.55 -14.43 -11.93
N LYS A 169 5.14 -15.67 -12.24
CA LYS A 169 4.92 -16.76 -11.27
C LYS A 169 3.89 -16.39 -10.18
N VAL A 170 2.86 -15.65 -10.55
CA VAL A 170 1.71 -15.38 -9.68
C VAL A 170 0.70 -16.51 -9.80
N ARG A 171 0.30 -17.06 -8.65
CA ARG A 171 -0.46 -18.30 -8.49
C ARG A 171 -1.96 -18.06 -8.60
N ILE A 172 -2.38 -17.61 -9.77
CA ILE A 172 -3.79 -17.57 -10.20
C ILE A 172 -3.98 -18.52 -11.39
N LEU A 173 -5.05 -18.37 -12.17
CA LEU A 173 -5.16 -19.02 -13.47
C LEU A 173 -3.89 -18.76 -14.33
N PRO A 174 -3.16 -19.79 -14.82
CA PRO A 174 -1.90 -19.58 -15.55
C PRO A 174 -2.02 -18.80 -16.88
N SER A 175 -3.20 -18.80 -17.49
CA SER A 175 -3.59 -18.02 -18.66
C SER A 175 -4.22 -16.67 -18.32
N GLY A 176 -4.48 -16.43 -17.02
CA GLY A 176 -4.91 -15.16 -16.47
C GLY A 176 -3.85 -14.06 -16.60
N ASN A 177 -4.26 -12.84 -16.30
CA ASN A 177 -3.48 -11.63 -16.56
C ASN A 177 -3.17 -10.86 -15.28
N LEU A 178 -2.03 -10.19 -15.28
CA LEU A 178 -1.65 -9.16 -14.34
C LEU A 178 -1.65 -7.84 -15.11
N HIS A 179 -2.52 -6.92 -14.72
CA HIS A 179 -2.55 -5.57 -15.24
C HIS A 179 -1.86 -4.63 -14.25
N VAL A 180 -0.69 -4.12 -14.61
CA VAL A 180 0.03 -3.12 -13.83
C VAL A 180 -0.28 -1.74 -14.41
N LEU A 181 -0.80 -0.85 -13.56
CA LEU A 181 -1.20 0.49 -13.97
C LEU A 181 0.00 1.34 -14.45
N PRO A 182 -0.23 2.39 -15.27
CA PRO A 182 0.83 3.27 -15.73
C PRO A 182 1.42 4.09 -14.57
N ILE A 183 2.57 4.69 -14.80
CA ILE A 183 3.25 5.58 -13.83
C ILE A 183 3.50 6.97 -14.42
N GLU A 184 3.53 7.98 -13.57
CA GLU A 184 3.67 9.37 -13.99
C GLU A 184 5.13 9.81 -14.07
N ALA A 185 5.93 9.47 -13.05
CA ALA A 185 7.32 9.91 -12.92
C ALA A 185 8.16 8.97 -12.03
N GLY A 186 9.43 9.28 -11.83
CA GLY A 186 10.33 8.46 -11.00
C GLY A 186 9.88 8.23 -9.56
N PHE A 187 9.13 9.17 -8.99
CA PHE A 187 8.59 9.11 -7.61
C PHE A 187 7.07 9.29 -7.53
N VAL A 188 6.36 9.25 -8.67
CA VAL A 188 4.89 9.30 -8.71
C VAL A 188 4.43 8.10 -9.52
N GLY A 189 3.92 7.09 -8.82
CA GLY A 189 3.65 5.78 -9.40
C GLY A 189 2.19 5.50 -9.69
N ALA A 190 1.91 4.21 -9.84
CA ALA A 190 0.60 3.69 -10.23
C ALA A 190 -0.42 3.75 -9.10
N ASP A 191 0.04 3.83 -7.85
CA ASP A 191 -0.76 4.16 -6.67
C ASP A 191 -1.43 5.52 -6.82
N ASN A 192 -0.68 6.57 -7.17
CA ASN A 192 -1.26 7.89 -7.44
C ASN A 192 -2.23 7.87 -8.63
N VAL A 193 -1.93 7.09 -9.68
CA VAL A 193 -2.89 6.88 -10.78
C VAL A 193 -4.18 6.22 -10.28
N GLY A 194 -4.08 5.27 -9.34
CA GLY A 194 -5.24 4.69 -8.66
C GLY A 194 -6.08 5.74 -7.93
N VAL A 195 -5.42 6.68 -7.22
CA VAL A 195 -6.08 7.83 -6.56
C VAL A 195 -6.78 8.73 -7.59
N LEU A 196 -6.13 9.02 -8.71
CA LEU A 196 -6.73 9.77 -9.81
C LEU A 196 -7.98 9.06 -10.34
N ILE A 197 -7.93 7.75 -10.57
CA ILE A 197 -9.08 6.94 -11.02
C ILE A 197 -10.24 6.97 -10.03
N ALA A 198 -9.95 6.92 -8.73
CA ALA A 198 -10.99 6.97 -7.70
C ALA A 198 -11.61 8.36 -7.53
N SER A 199 -10.82 9.43 -7.65
CA SER A 199 -11.26 10.81 -7.39
C SER A 199 -11.75 11.57 -8.64
N GLU A 200 -11.38 11.10 -9.83
CA GLU A 200 -11.75 11.62 -11.14
C GLU A 200 -11.61 13.15 -11.32
N PRO A 201 -10.50 13.81 -10.89
CA PRO A 201 -10.37 15.27 -10.93
C PRO A 201 -10.50 15.84 -12.35
N TRP A 202 -10.12 15.08 -13.38
CA TRP A 202 -10.25 15.50 -14.78
C TRP A 202 -11.71 15.60 -15.26
N LYS A 203 -12.68 15.09 -14.50
CA LYS A 203 -14.12 15.28 -14.79
C LYS A 203 -14.70 16.50 -14.07
N SER A 204 -14.01 17.01 -13.05
CA SER A 204 -14.48 18.14 -12.23
C SER A 204 -14.22 19.49 -12.91
N ARG A 205 -15.10 20.47 -12.65
CA ARG A 205 -14.85 21.90 -12.96
C ARG A 205 -14.07 22.59 -11.84
N GLU A 206 -14.30 22.17 -10.61
CA GLU A 206 -13.64 22.72 -9.42
C GLU A 206 -12.21 22.21 -9.29
N ILE A 207 -11.32 23.06 -8.78
CA ILE A 207 -9.95 22.66 -8.44
C ILE A 207 -10.01 21.78 -7.20
N GLN A 208 -9.42 20.58 -7.30
CA GLN A 208 -9.28 19.63 -6.21
C GLN A 208 -7.81 19.54 -5.81
N LEU A 209 -7.57 19.51 -4.50
CA LEU A 209 -6.30 19.17 -3.90
C LEU A 209 -6.45 17.81 -3.23
N VAL A 210 -5.76 16.81 -3.76
CA VAL A 210 -5.68 15.47 -3.18
C VAL A 210 -4.30 15.30 -2.59
N ILE A 211 -4.23 14.79 -1.37
CA ILE A 211 -2.99 14.54 -0.64
C ILE A 211 -3.04 13.09 -0.18
N ASP A 212 -2.16 12.27 -0.73
CA ASP A 212 -1.88 10.95 -0.19
C ASP A 212 -0.77 11.08 0.86
N ILE A 213 -1.03 10.56 2.06
CA ILE A 213 -0.14 10.67 3.20
C ILE A 213 0.36 9.27 3.54
N GLY A 214 1.54 8.94 3.02
CA GLY A 214 2.25 7.71 3.35
C GLY A 214 3.74 7.96 3.62
N THR A 215 4.55 6.92 3.41
CA THR A 215 6.02 6.99 3.48
C THR A 215 6.58 8.06 2.54
N ASN A 216 5.93 8.21 1.39
CA ASN A 216 6.04 9.37 0.51
C ASN A 216 4.72 10.16 0.60
N GLY A 217 4.80 11.46 0.37
CA GLY A 217 3.62 12.32 0.24
C GLY A 217 3.38 12.69 -1.21
N GLU A 218 2.36 12.12 -1.82
CA GLU A 218 1.90 12.47 -3.16
C GLU A 218 0.82 13.55 -3.09
N ILE A 219 0.97 14.59 -3.91
CA ILE A 219 0.04 15.71 -3.97
C ILE A 219 -0.42 15.87 -5.41
N VAL A 220 -1.73 15.87 -5.59
CA VAL A 220 -2.40 16.17 -6.86
C VAL A 220 -3.19 17.46 -6.72
N LEU A 221 -2.97 18.40 -7.64
CA LEU A 221 -3.76 19.63 -7.75
C LEU A 221 -4.30 19.75 -9.17
N GLY A 222 -5.63 19.78 -9.33
CA GLY A 222 -6.17 19.91 -10.67
C GLY A 222 -7.68 19.86 -10.83
N ASN A 223 -8.08 19.95 -12.10
CA ASN A 223 -9.45 19.77 -12.57
C ASN A 223 -9.44 19.32 -14.04
N ARG A 224 -10.58 19.35 -14.73
CA ARG A 224 -10.71 19.02 -16.17
C ARG A 224 -9.78 19.77 -17.14
N ARG A 225 -9.20 20.91 -16.74
CA ARG A 225 -8.30 21.69 -17.61
C ARG A 225 -6.86 21.24 -17.49
N ARG A 226 -6.42 20.91 -16.28
CA ARG A 226 -5.04 20.54 -15.98
C ARG A 226 -4.98 19.80 -14.67
N ILE A 227 -4.12 18.79 -14.62
CA ILE A 227 -3.73 18.08 -13.41
C ILE A 227 -2.21 18.24 -13.25
N LEU A 228 -1.80 18.52 -12.02
CA LEU A 228 -0.41 18.60 -11.59
C LEU A 228 -0.21 17.57 -10.48
N SER A 229 0.88 16.81 -10.56
CA SER A 229 1.28 15.85 -9.53
C SER A 229 2.67 16.19 -9.04
N ALA A 230 2.89 16.05 -7.74
CA ALA A 230 4.19 16.18 -7.10
C ALA A 230 4.35 15.09 -6.03
N SER A 231 5.60 14.68 -5.79
CA SER A 231 5.94 13.81 -4.67
C SER A 231 6.88 14.56 -3.73
N CYS A 232 6.73 14.33 -2.44
CA CYS A 232 7.51 14.92 -1.37
C CYS A 232 8.01 13.81 -0.44
N ALA A 233 9.27 13.89 0.00
CA ALA A 233 9.77 13.05 1.07
C ALA A 233 9.16 13.53 2.40
N THR A 234 8.19 12.78 2.92
CA THR A 234 7.50 13.06 4.20
C THR A 234 8.15 12.35 5.38
N GLY A 235 8.68 11.15 5.14
CA GLY A 235 9.22 10.27 6.17
C GLY A 235 8.11 9.56 6.97
N PRO A 236 8.41 8.43 7.64
CA PRO A 236 7.39 7.54 8.19
C PRO A 236 6.92 7.94 9.60
N ALA A 237 7.01 9.23 9.96
CA ALA A 237 6.67 9.69 11.31
C ALA A 237 5.21 9.38 11.68
N PHE A 238 4.27 9.55 10.73
CA PHE A 238 2.85 9.22 10.95
C PHE A 238 2.55 7.72 10.88
N GLU A 239 3.49 6.89 10.43
CA GLU A 239 3.43 5.43 10.58
C GLU A 239 3.94 4.97 11.96
N GLY A 240 4.38 5.92 12.80
CA GLY A 240 4.96 5.67 14.12
C GLY A 240 6.45 5.29 14.08
N ALA A 241 7.09 5.29 12.91
CA ALA A 241 8.51 4.95 12.80
C ALA A 241 9.41 6.16 13.14
N HIS A 242 10.62 5.87 13.62
CA HIS A 242 11.60 6.84 14.12
C HIS A 242 11.10 7.78 15.25
N ILE A 243 9.97 7.45 15.87
CA ILE A 243 9.49 8.09 17.10
C ILE A 243 9.68 7.10 18.25
N LYS A 244 10.35 7.52 19.34
CA LYS A 244 10.76 6.63 20.45
C LYS A 244 9.66 5.74 21.01
N TYR A 245 8.45 6.27 21.10
CA TYR A 245 7.24 5.55 21.52
C TYR A 245 6.17 5.53 20.42
N GLY A 246 6.57 5.74 19.17
CA GLY A 246 5.67 5.62 18.02
C GLY A 246 5.38 4.15 17.72
N MET A 247 4.15 3.87 17.33
CA MET A 247 3.73 2.54 16.89
C MET A 247 2.63 2.64 15.84
N ARG A 248 2.33 1.54 15.15
CA ARG A 248 1.18 1.50 14.23
C ARG A 248 -0.14 1.54 15.01
N ALA A 249 -1.22 1.92 14.32
CA ALA A 249 -2.57 1.81 14.84
C ALA A 249 -2.90 0.34 15.15
N ALA A 250 -2.87 -0.02 16.42
CA ALA A 250 -3.12 -1.34 16.96
C ALA A 250 -3.62 -1.20 18.41
N PRO A 251 -4.23 -2.24 19.00
CA PRO A 251 -4.67 -2.19 20.40
C PRO A 251 -3.59 -1.68 21.36
N GLY A 252 -3.97 -0.74 22.22
CA GLY A 252 -3.07 -0.03 23.13
C GLY A 252 -2.30 1.14 22.53
N ALA A 253 -2.44 1.45 21.24
CA ALA A 253 -1.89 2.68 20.67
C ALA A 253 -2.76 3.89 21.04
N ILE A 254 -2.14 4.95 21.56
CA ILE A 254 -2.81 6.23 21.83
C ILE A 254 -3.17 6.88 20.49
N GLU A 255 -4.47 7.09 20.26
CA GLU A 255 -5.00 7.69 19.03
C GLU A 255 -5.61 9.08 19.21
N LYS A 256 -5.96 9.44 20.46
CA LYS A 256 -6.42 10.78 20.81
C LYS A 256 -5.74 11.27 22.07
N VAL A 257 -5.46 12.56 22.11
CA VAL A 257 -4.88 13.26 23.25
C VAL A 257 -5.57 14.60 23.40
N LYS A 258 -5.85 14.99 24.64
CA LYS A 258 -6.23 16.34 25.03
C LYS A 258 -5.31 16.79 26.15
N ILE A 259 -4.90 18.06 26.09
CA ILE A 259 -4.10 18.66 27.15
C ILE A 259 -4.84 19.91 27.62
N ASP A 260 -5.19 19.96 28.90
CA ASP A 260 -5.79 21.15 29.48
C ASP A 260 -4.80 22.33 29.45
N ALA A 261 -5.21 23.49 28.95
CA ALA A 261 -4.30 24.60 28.74
C ALA A 261 -3.86 25.30 30.04
N GLU A 262 -4.61 25.12 31.13
CA GLU A 262 -4.31 25.73 32.44
C GLU A 262 -3.61 24.74 33.37
N SER A 263 -4.19 23.55 33.57
CA SER A 263 -3.63 22.53 34.47
C SER A 263 -2.49 21.73 33.83
N LEU A 264 -2.45 21.67 32.49
CA LEU A 264 -1.52 20.85 31.72
C LEU A 264 -1.67 19.34 32.00
N ASP A 265 -2.84 18.94 32.48
CA ASP A 265 -3.23 17.54 32.61
C ASP A 265 -3.49 16.92 31.24
N VAL A 266 -3.15 15.63 31.13
CA VAL A 266 -3.21 14.89 29.87
C VAL A 266 -4.32 13.85 29.97
N GLU A 267 -5.27 13.92 29.05
CA GLU A 267 -6.24 12.87 28.79
C GLU A 267 -5.91 12.19 27.46
N TYR A 268 -6.08 10.87 27.38
CA TYR A 268 -5.85 10.13 26.15
C TYR A 268 -6.81 8.97 25.98
N GLU A 269 -7.05 8.60 24.72
CA GLU A 269 -7.79 7.39 24.35
C GLU A 269 -6.88 6.45 23.56
N THR A 270 -6.99 5.15 23.84
CA THR A 270 -6.25 4.09 23.15
C THR A 270 -7.19 3.27 22.28
N ILE A 271 -6.64 2.77 21.17
CA ILE A 271 -7.34 1.80 20.32
C ILE A 271 -7.66 0.56 21.16
N GLY A 272 -8.94 0.18 21.20
CA GLY A 272 -9.43 -0.96 21.97
C GLY A 272 -9.58 -0.71 23.48
N GLY A 273 -9.30 0.50 23.98
CA GLY A 273 -9.41 0.82 25.41
C GLY A 273 -8.40 0.08 26.30
N GLU A 274 -7.34 -0.47 25.71
CA GLU A 274 -6.26 -1.15 26.44
C GLU A 274 -5.27 -0.14 27.06
N LYS A 275 -4.40 -0.62 27.95
CA LYS A 275 -3.32 0.23 28.49
C LYS A 275 -2.41 0.74 27.36
N PRO A 276 -1.94 2.00 27.42
CA PRO A 276 -1.10 2.57 26.40
C PRO A 276 0.23 1.83 26.28
N ARG A 277 0.63 1.53 25.05
CA ARG A 277 1.90 0.88 24.68
C ARG A 277 2.77 1.75 23.78
N GLY A 278 2.19 2.81 23.23
CA GLY A 278 2.81 3.72 22.29
C GLY A 278 1.78 4.66 21.68
N ILE A 279 2.19 5.43 20.67
CA ILE A 279 1.40 6.49 20.05
C ILE A 279 1.29 6.18 18.55
N CYS A 280 0.07 6.15 18.00
CA CYS A 280 -0.11 6.00 16.56
C CYS A 280 -0.10 7.35 15.82
N GLY A 281 -0.13 7.33 14.49
CA GLY A 281 -0.06 8.53 13.66
C GLY A 281 -1.05 9.63 14.02
N SER A 282 -2.33 9.28 14.23
CA SER A 282 -3.36 10.22 14.68
C SER A 282 -3.04 10.79 16.07
N GLY A 283 -2.55 9.96 16.98
CA GLY A 283 -2.09 10.38 18.29
C GLY A 283 -0.91 11.35 18.23
N ILE A 284 0.08 11.10 17.35
CA ILE A 284 1.23 12.00 17.15
C ILE A 284 0.77 13.39 16.71
N ILE A 285 -0.15 13.46 15.74
CA ILE A 285 -0.72 14.72 15.27
C ILE A 285 -1.40 15.47 16.42
N GLN A 286 -2.23 14.78 17.21
CA GLN A 286 -2.93 15.40 18.33
C GLN A 286 -1.99 15.85 19.44
N VAL A 287 -1.01 15.03 19.82
CA VAL A 287 -0.01 15.37 20.84
C VAL A 287 0.71 16.67 20.49
N ILE A 288 1.20 16.81 19.25
CA ILE A 288 1.89 18.02 18.81
C ILE A 288 0.94 19.23 18.82
N ALA A 289 -0.29 19.06 18.32
CA ALA A 289 -1.27 20.14 18.28
C ALA A 289 -1.66 20.62 19.69
N GLU A 290 -1.93 19.69 20.61
CA GLU A 290 -2.34 20.01 21.97
C GLU A 290 -1.19 20.59 22.80
N MET A 291 0.03 20.05 22.68
CA MET A 291 1.21 20.66 23.31
C MET A 291 1.46 22.08 22.81
N PHE A 292 1.22 22.35 21.53
CA PHE A 292 1.36 23.70 20.98
C PHE A 292 0.30 24.64 21.55
N LYS A 293 -0.98 24.23 21.55
CA LYS A 293 -2.07 25.04 22.13
C LYS A 293 -1.88 25.34 23.62
N ALA A 294 -1.39 24.36 24.37
CA ALA A 294 -1.11 24.49 25.81
C ALA A 294 0.21 25.23 26.12
N GLY A 295 0.95 25.69 25.10
CA GLY A 295 2.21 26.42 25.29
C GLY A 295 3.38 25.56 25.81
N ILE A 296 3.25 24.23 25.76
CA ILE A 296 4.27 23.25 26.13
C ILE A 296 5.41 23.24 25.10
N ILE A 297 5.07 23.42 23.83
CA ILE A 297 6.04 23.64 22.75
C ILE A 297 5.85 25.02 22.12
N LEU A 298 6.95 25.63 21.70
CA LEU A 298 6.98 26.90 21.00
C LEU A 298 6.69 26.72 19.50
N HIS A 299 6.47 27.82 18.78
CA HIS A 299 6.27 27.80 17.31
C HIS A 299 7.43 27.16 16.53
N SER A 300 8.61 27.05 17.14
CA SER A 300 9.79 26.38 16.58
C SER A 300 9.82 24.87 16.82
N GLY A 301 8.83 24.32 17.53
CA GLY A 301 8.80 22.92 17.98
C GLY A 301 9.65 22.64 19.23
N VAL A 302 10.36 23.65 19.76
CA VAL A 302 11.18 23.50 20.96
C VAL A 302 10.29 23.52 22.20
N PHE A 303 10.55 22.62 23.16
CA PHE A 303 9.88 22.64 24.46
C PHE A 303 10.09 23.98 25.20
N ASN A 304 9.02 24.49 25.80
CA ASN A 304 9.05 25.68 26.62
C ASN A 304 9.74 25.39 27.96
N LYS A 305 11.03 25.70 28.03
CA LYS A 305 11.90 25.44 29.20
C LYS A 305 11.55 26.25 30.44
N GLN A 306 10.65 27.23 30.33
CA GLN A 306 10.17 28.01 31.47
C GLN A 306 9.10 27.27 32.26
N LEU A 307 8.41 26.29 31.65
CA LEU A 307 7.43 25.47 32.34
C LEU A 307 8.11 24.53 33.33
N ARG A 308 7.58 24.50 34.56
CA ARG A 308 8.03 23.64 35.64
C ARG A 308 6.90 22.67 36.00
N ILE A 309 6.71 21.67 35.14
CA ILE A 309 5.69 20.63 35.32
C ILE A 309 6.33 19.25 35.43
N PRO A 310 5.75 18.31 36.21
CA PRO A 310 6.32 16.97 36.39
C PRO A 310 6.50 16.20 35.07
N ARG A 311 5.59 16.40 34.11
CA ARG A 311 5.59 15.71 32.81
C ARG A 311 6.69 16.19 31.86
N LEU A 312 7.27 17.38 32.03
CA LEU A 312 8.33 17.90 31.18
C LEU A 312 9.70 17.69 31.87
N ARG A 313 10.47 16.72 31.39
CA ARG A 313 11.76 16.35 32.00
C ARG A 313 12.92 16.45 31.03
N LYS A 314 14.12 16.67 31.58
CA LYS A 314 15.38 16.68 30.83
C LYS A 314 16.05 15.31 30.97
N THR A 315 16.46 14.73 29.86
CA THR A 315 17.20 13.48 29.74
C THR A 315 18.55 13.73 29.05
N SER A 316 19.32 12.66 28.83
CA SER A 316 20.56 12.71 28.02
C SER A 316 20.31 13.01 26.55
N GLU A 317 19.11 12.71 26.04
CA GLU A 317 18.72 12.87 24.63
C GLU A 317 18.02 14.20 24.35
N GLY A 318 17.70 14.98 25.38
CA GLY A 318 17.01 16.27 25.24
C GLY A 318 15.93 16.47 26.30
N TYR A 319 14.91 17.24 25.96
CA TYR A 319 13.69 17.32 26.77
C TYR A 319 12.65 16.34 26.23
N GLU A 320 11.85 15.76 27.11
CA GLU A 320 10.72 14.92 26.75
C GLU A 320 9.50 15.25 27.60
N PHE A 321 8.32 15.02 27.01
CA PHE A 321 7.03 15.20 27.66
C PHE A 321 6.38 13.83 27.90
N VAL A 322 6.01 13.56 29.14
CA VAL A 322 5.41 12.29 29.56
C VAL A 322 3.90 12.34 29.33
N LEU A 323 3.43 11.61 28.31
CA LEU A 323 1.99 11.45 28.02
C LEU A 323 1.30 10.49 28.98
N ALA A 324 1.88 9.31 29.18
CA ALA A 324 1.40 8.29 30.11
C ALA A 324 2.55 7.83 31.02
N TRP A 325 2.28 7.69 32.31
CA TRP A 325 3.23 7.19 33.30
C TRP A 325 3.36 5.67 33.23
N LYS A 326 4.40 5.13 33.88
CA LYS A 326 4.73 3.71 33.83
C LYS A 326 3.64 2.81 34.44
N ASP A 327 2.94 3.29 35.47
CA ASP A 327 1.83 2.61 36.13
C ASP A 327 0.56 2.58 35.27
N GLU A 328 0.44 3.55 34.36
CA GLU A 328 -0.65 3.65 33.38
C GLU A 328 -0.37 2.80 32.12
N ALA A 329 0.90 2.66 31.72
CA ALA A 329 1.34 2.02 30.48
C ALA A 329 1.84 0.56 30.62
N VAL A 330 2.00 -0.12 29.48
CA VAL A 330 2.55 -1.49 29.36
C VAL A 330 3.66 -1.56 28.31
#